data_AF-A0A1C8ZPX8-F1
#
_entry.id   AF-A0A1C8ZPX8-F1
#
_cell.length_a   1.000
_cell.length_b   1.000
_cell.length_c   1.000
_cell.angle_alpha   90.00
_cell.angle_beta   90.00
_cell.angle_gamma   90.00
#
_symmetry.space_group_name_H-M   'P 1'
#
loop_
_entity.id
_entity.type
_entity.pdbx_description
1 polymer ?
#
loop_
_entity_poly.entity_id
_entity_poly.type
_entity_poly.pdbx_seq_one_letter_code
_entity_poly.pdbx_strand_id
1 'polypeptide(L)'
;MKFVPWRLAYNKELIALFMNASWCIDCYQQEKEIEGLDEEFLQISFTKEDADERLDLAVRYTPQIYPSISLISKSTVIGGTYGLVKRNKIREILTQAIELTEGKRKLVTLPKISVHKLSVSPQYVVSEVLRNCEGYYDWINGGFEREPKFVSPEVLNLFLKLNDFYHTSMVVATLDNVISNLWDDGFYAYSITSDWKTPYKAKLYDFNAELVSTLLEAYEKIGDDNYLDYAVKSIEWMIRNRRSDGLFPNAQVIDKVDSRAFLSVNSVVGESLFRMYKETEDSKYLEIAEELYNNIVSRKLTHNLDNPDSPLFLIDIARFLKFSSYLKKNNKEIFNILSNYESNKGAYYDVTLKHASEERIGRYTFLYDNSILAQAFINLGMINEAKKILDSLIESFTIYTYFNQAVYALTLGEVYGLFPH
;
A
#
# COMPACT_ATOMS: atom_id res chain seq x y z
N MET A 1 -15.23 2.81 -26.45
CA MET A 1 -13.82 2.70 -26.04
C MET A 1 -13.36 1.26 -26.17
N LYS A 2 -12.30 0.99 -26.94
CA LYS A 2 -11.69 -0.33 -27.08
C LYS A 2 -10.38 -0.39 -26.30
N PHE A 3 -10.45 -0.87 -25.06
CA PHE A 3 -9.25 -1.22 -24.31
C PHE A 3 -8.67 -2.55 -24.83
N VAL A 4 -7.36 -2.62 -24.93
CA VAL A 4 -6.64 -3.87 -25.19
C VAL A 4 -5.96 -4.33 -23.90
N PRO A 5 -5.80 -5.64 -23.65
CA PRO A 5 -5.03 -6.13 -22.50
C PRO A 5 -3.61 -5.58 -22.48
N TRP A 6 -3.04 -5.34 -21.29
CA TRP A 6 -1.66 -4.87 -21.10
C TRP A 6 -0.63 -5.51 -22.05
N ARG A 7 -0.64 -6.85 -22.15
CA ARG A 7 0.32 -7.61 -22.97
C ARG A 7 0.28 -7.23 -24.46
N LEU A 8 -0.87 -6.79 -24.97
CA LEU A 8 -1.01 -6.29 -26.34
C LEU A 8 -0.59 -4.82 -26.45
N ALA A 9 -0.91 -4.00 -25.45
CA ALA A 9 -0.52 -2.59 -25.40
C ALA A 9 1.00 -2.40 -25.36
N TYR A 10 1.73 -3.25 -24.63
CA TYR A 10 3.18 -3.14 -24.43
C TYR A 10 4.01 -3.13 -25.74
N ASN A 11 3.49 -3.66 -26.85
CA ASN A 11 4.21 -3.68 -28.13
C ASN A 11 4.25 -2.33 -28.85
N LYS A 12 3.65 -1.29 -28.29
CA LYS A 12 3.40 -0.02 -28.98
C LYS A 12 4.31 1.08 -28.41
N GLU A 13 4.54 2.11 -29.20
CA GLU A 13 5.48 3.17 -28.82
C GLU A 13 4.96 4.06 -27.69
N LEU A 14 3.62 4.18 -27.59
CA LEU A 14 2.94 4.96 -26.58
C LEU A 14 1.69 4.23 -26.08
N ILE A 15 1.60 4.09 -24.77
CA ILE A 15 0.51 3.42 -24.05
C ILE A 15 -0.16 4.45 -23.14
N ALA A 16 -1.49 4.46 -23.15
CA ALA A 16 -2.29 5.12 -22.13
C ALA A 16 -2.87 4.04 -21.20
N LEU A 17 -2.27 3.90 -20.02
CA LEU A 17 -2.72 2.99 -18.98
C LEU A 17 -3.73 3.72 -18.09
N PHE A 18 -5.00 3.37 -18.20
CA PHE A 18 -6.05 3.82 -17.30
C PHE A 18 -6.17 2.83 -16.13
N MET A 19 -5.85 3.29 -14.93
CA MET A 19 -5.99 2.51 -13.71
C MET A 19 -7.25 2.91 -12.95
N ASN A 20 -8.05 1.91 -12.61
CA ASN A 20 -9.24 2.05 -11.80
C ASN A 20 -9.18 1.16 -10.55
N ALA A 21 -10.11 1.36 -9.63
CA ALA A 21 -10.35 0.46 -8.51
C ALA A 21 -11.86 0.36 -8.28
N SER A 22 -12.33 -0.72 -7.67
CA SER A 22 -13.75 -0.93 -7.36
C SER A 22 -14.31 0.13 -6.41
N TRP A 23 -13.44 0.61 -5.52
CA TRP A 23 -13.75 1.59 -4.48
C TRP A 23 -13.61 3.05 -4.93
N CYS A 24 -13.16 3.25 -6.16
CA CYS A 24 -12.96 4.57 -6.74
C CYS A 24 -14.27 5.14 -7.31
N ILE A 25 -14.90 6.06 -6.57
CA ILE A 25 -16.17 6.73 -6.93
C ILE A 25 -16.04 7.46 -8.28
N ASP A 26 -14.91 8.14 -8.50
CA ASP A 26 -14.68 8.97 -9.68
C ASP A 26 -14.27 8.18 -10.92
N CYS A 27 -13.88 6.90 -10.78
CA CYS A 27 -13.38 6.11 -11.89
C CYS A 27 -14.45 5.89 -12.97
N TYR A 28 -15.71 5.71 -12.57
CA TYR A 28 -16.82 5.60 -13.51
C TYR A 28 -17.03 6.89 -14.32
N GLN A 29 -16.91 8.05 -13.67
CA GLN A 29 -17.02 9.33 -14.36
C GLN A 29 -15.82 9.56 -15.29
N GLN A 30 -14.61 9.17 -14.86
CA GLN A 30 -13.42 9.24 -15.68
C GLN A 30 -13.53 8.40 -16.96
N GLU A 31 -14.14 7.21 -16.89
CA GLU A 31 -14.38 6.34 -18.05
C GLU A 31 -15.22 7.03 -19.14
N LYS A 32 -16.21 7.84 -18.75
CA LYS A 32 -17.01 8.63 -19.70
C LYS A 32 -16.19 9.71 -20.38
N GLU A 33 -15.29 10.35 -19.64
CA GLU A 33 -14.44 11.42 -20.17
C GLU A 33 -13.43 10.87 -21.21
N ILE A 34 -13.00 9.61 -21.10
CA ILE A 34 -12.07 8.95 -22.04
C ILE A 34 -12.75 8.23 -23.22
N GLU A 35 -14.07 8.06 -23.20
CA GLU A 35 -14.78 7.28 -24.21
C GLU A 35 -14.58 7.84 -25.63
N GLY A 36 -14.16 6.98 -26.57
CA GLY A 36 -13.95 7.35 -27.98
C GLY A 36 -12.62 8.05 -28.26
N LEU A 37 -11.77 8.27 -27.24
CA LEU A 37 -10.41 8.77 -27.47
C LEU A 37 -9.53 7.77 -28.21
N ASP A 38 -9.86 6.47 -28.15
CA ASP A 38 -9.16 5.43 -28.92
C ASP A 38 -9.36 5.56 -30.44
N GLU A 39 -10.51 6.07 -30.88
CA GLU A 39 -10.79 6.34 -32.29
C GLU A 39 -10.12 7.63 -32.77
N GLU A 40 -9.93 8.60 -31.86
CA GLU A 40 -9.26 9.87 -32.15
C GLU A 40 -7.73 9.73 -32.15
N PHE A 41 -7.18 8.95 -31.23
CA PHE A 41 -5.74 8.79 -31.00
C PHE A 41 -5.26 7.40 -31.40
N LEU A 42 -5.39 7.05 -32.69
CA LEU A 42 -5.02 5.73 -33.25
C LEU A 42 -3.56 5.30 -33.01
N GLN A 43 -2.69 6.26 -32.67
CA GLN A 43 -1.27 6.02 -32.38
C GLN A 43 -1.04 5.47 -30.95
N ILE A 44 -2.01 5.67 -30.06
CA ILE A 44 -1.92 5.33 -28.64
C ILE A 44 -2.65 4.01 -28.40
N SER A 45 -2.01 3.11 -27.67
CA SER A 45 -2.68 1.90 -27.18
C SER A 45 -3.27 2.15 -25.81
N PHE A 46 -4.60 2.15 -25.74
CA PHE A 46 -5.33 2.31 -24.49
C PHE A 46 -5.50 0.95 -23.83
N THR A 47 -5.08 0.85 -22.58
CA THR A 47 -5.31 -0.32 -21.72
C THR A 47 -5.96 0.14 -20.42
N LYS A 48 -6.82 -0.71 -19.87
CA LYS A 48 -7.51 -0.49 -18.60
C LYS A 48 -7.20 -1.65 -17.68
N GLU A 49 -6.71 -1.35 -16.49
CA GLU A 49 -6.33 -2.36 -15.51
C GLU A 49 -6.89 -1.97 -14.13
N ASP A 50 -7.27 -2.98 -13.36
CA ASP A 50 -7.73 -2.82 -11.97
C ASP A 50 -6.50 -2.78 -11.05
N ALA A 51 -6.34 -1.68 -10.32
CA ALA A 51 -5.22 -1.45 -9.44
C ALA A 51 -5.15 -2.48 -8.30
N ASP A 52 -6.29 -2.96 -7.81
CA ASP A 52 -6.34 -3.94 -6.73
C ASP A 52 -5.97 -5.35 -7.24
N GLU A 53 -6.13 -5.65 -8.54
CA GLU A 53 -5.74 -6.96 -9.12
C GLU A 53 -4.30 -6.95 -9.68
N ARG A 54 -3.84 -5.77 -10.12
CA ARG A 54 -2.58 -5.56 -10.84
C ARG A 54 -1.63 -4.67 -10.06
N LEU A 55 -1.33 -5.06 -8.82
CA LEU A 55 -0.35 -4.37 -7.97
C LEU A 55 1.00 -4.18 -8.68
N ASP A 56 1.41 -5.17 -9.48
CA ASP A 56 2.61 -5.13 -10.32
C ASP A 56 2.63 -3.95 -11.30
N LEU A 57 1.49 -3.52 -11.81
CA LEU A 57 1.39 -2.34 -12.67
C LEU A 57 1.09 -1.07 -11.87
N ALA A 58 0.22 -1.16 -10.86
CA ALA A 58 -0.23 -0.05 -10.05
C ALA A 58 0.94 0.68 -9.37
N VAL A 59 1.81 -0.07 -8.68
CA VAL A 59 2.96 0.48 -7.94
C VAL A 59 4.00 1.10 -8.88
N ARG A 60 4.10 0.61 -10.12
CA ARG A 60 5.16 0.99 -11.06
C ARG A 60 4.81 2.19 -11.92
N TYR A 61 3.56 2.25 -12.36
CA TYR A 61 3.15 3.19 -13.40
C TYR A 61 2.20 4.26 -12.88
N THR A 62 1.75 4.19 -11.63
CA THR A 62 0.84 5.19 -11.06
C THR A 62 1.35 5.71 -9.73
N PRO A 63 0.99 6.95 -9.34
CA PRO A 63 1.24 7.46 -8.01
C PRO A 63 0.27 6.90 -6.97
N GLN A 64 -0.47 5.81 -7.28
CA GLN A 64 -1.47 5.18 -6.41
C GLN A 64 -2.62 6.12 -6.02
N ILE A 65 -3.01 6.98 -6.96
CA ILE A 65 -4.20 7.84 -6.89
C ILE A 65 -5.11 7.40 -8.03
N TYR A 66 -6.38 7.11 -7.72
CA TYR A 66 -7.35 6.63 -8.68
C TYR A 66 -8.56 7.59 -8.79
N PRO A 67 -9.07 7.85 -10.01
CA PRO A 67 -8.59 7.32 -11.28
C PRO A 67 -7.22 7.91 -11.68
N SER A 68 -6.45 7.16 -12.47
CA SER A 68 -5.24 7.69 -13.09
C SER A 68 -5.09 7.22 -14.54
N ILE A 69 -4.50 8.09 -15.36
CA ILE A 69 -4.12 7.77 -16.74
C ILE A 69 -2.62 8.03 -16.85
N SER A 70 -1.84 6.98 -16.95
CA SER A 70 -0.40 7.06 -17.11
C SER A 70 -0.01 6.88 -18.56
N LEU A 71 0.85 7.78 -19.06
CA LEU A 71 1.38 7.74 -20.41
C LEU A 71 2.76 7.12 -20.38
N ILE A 72 2.86 5.95 -20.99
CA ILE A 72 4.04 5.09 -20.90
C ILE A 72 4.65 4.99 -22.29
N SER A 73 5.89 5.44 -22.41
CA SER A 73 6.75 5.19 -23.58
C SER A 73 7.51 3.87 -23.40
N LYS A 74 8.24 3.43 -24.43
CA LYS A 74 9.03 2.18 -24.43
C LYS A 74 9.91 1.93 -23.19
N SER A 75 10.34 2.97 -22.47
CA SER A 75 11.26 2.82 -21.33
C SER A 75 10.83 3.53 -20.05
N THR A 76 9.83 4.40 -20.08
CA THR A 76 9.47 5.21 -18.90
C THR A 76 8.06 5.79 -19.02
N VAL A 77 7.46 6.09 -17.87
CA VAL A 77 6.34 7.03 -17.77
C VAL A 77 6.82 8.41 -18.22
N ILE A 78 6.10 9.04 -19.14
CA ILE A 78 6.41 10.37 -19.71
C ILE A 78 5.40 11.45 -19.30
N GLY A 79 4.34 11.06 -18.59
CA GLY A 79 3.31 11.96 -18.10
C GLY A 79 2.06 11.20 -17.68
N GLY A 80 1.03 11.93 -17.30
CA GLY A 80 -0.25 11.35 -16.93
C GLY A 80 -1.19 12.35 -16.27
N THR A 81 -2.37 11.86 -15.90
CA THR A 81 -3.38 12.56 -15.11
C THR A 81 -3.76 11.75 -13.89
N TYR A 82 -4.07 12.41 -12.78
CA TYR A 82 -4.45 11.78 -11.53
C TYR A 82 -5.69 12.48 -10.97
N GLY A 83 -6.60 11.70 -10.39
CA GLY A 83 -7.93 12.16 -10.03
C GLY A 83 -8.82 12.40 -11.25
N LEU A 84 -10.04 12.88 -11.01
CA LEU A 84 -11.00 13.14 -12.08
C LEU A 84 -10.57 14.32 -12.95
N VAL A 85 -10.30 14.05 -14.23
CA VAL A 85 -9.87 15.05 -15.22
C VAL A 85 -10.82 15.09 -16.41
N LYS A 86 -11.16 16.31 -16.87
CA LYS A 86 -12.04 16.57 -18.00
C LYS A 86 -11.41 16.21 -19.35
N ARG A 87 -12.23 15.72 -20.28
CA ARG A 87 -11.82 15.27 -21.62
C ARG A 87 -10.86 16.21 -22.34
N ASN A 88 -11.12 17.52 -22.32
CA ASN A 88 -10.27 18.50 -23.02
C ASN A 88 -8.82 18.48 -22.50
N LYS A 89 -8.64 18.32 -21.19
CA LYS A 89 -7.30 18.25 -20.60
C LYS A 89 -6.62 16.92 -20.90
N ILE A 90 -7.37 15.82 -20.91
CA ILE A 90 -6.86 14.50 -21.32
C ILE A 90 -6.36 14.58 -22.77
N ARG A 91 -7.17 15.15 -23.68
CA ARG A 91 -6.79 15.37 -25.09
C ARG A 91 -5.49 16.17 -25.21
N GLU A 92 -5.38 17.28 -24.48
CA GLU A 92 -4.18 18.13 -24.47
C GLU A 92 -2.93 17.32 -24.07
N ILE A 93 -3.04 16.49 -23.03
CA ILE A 93 -1.94 15.67 -22.53
C ILE A 93 -1.59 14.52 -23.50
N LEU A 94 -2.57 13.87 -24.12
CA LEU A 94 -2.36 12.86 -25.16
C LEU A 94 -1.65 13.44 -26.39
N THR A 95 -2.05 14.63 -26.85
CA THR A 95 -1.38 15.33 -27.95
C THR A 95 0.08 15.64 -27.61
N GLN A 96 0.36 16.13 -26.39
CA GLN A 96 1.72 16.41 -25.95
C GLN A 96 2.57 15.15 -25.87
N ALA A 97 1.99 14.03 -25.45
CA ALA A 97 2.67 12.73 -25.40
C ALA A 97 3.08 12.26 -26.80
N ILE A 98 2.20 12.40 -27.79
CA ILE A 98 2.50 12.08 -29.19
C ILE A 98 3.64 12.96 -29.71
N GLU A 99 3.57 14.28 -29.50
CA GLU A 99 4.62 15.20 -29.94
C GLU A 99 5.99 14.88 -29.30
N LEU A 100 6.00 14.43 -28.03
CA LEU A 100 7.21 13.96 -27.37
C LEU A 100 7.76 12.68 -28.01
N THR A 101 6.90 11.70 -28.30
CA THR A 101 7.32 10.44 -28.92
C THR A 101 7.75 10.60 -30.39
N GLU A 102 7.16 11.53 -31.12
CA GLU A 102 7.53 11.88 -32.51
C GLU A 102 8.81 12.74 -32.59
N GLY A 103 9.43 13.09 -31.46
CA GLY A 103 10.65 13.90 -31.41
C GLY A 103 10.44 15.39 -31.73
N LYS A 104 9.19 15.85 -31.85
CA LYS A 104 8.84 17.28 -31.99
C LYS A 104 9.12 18.07 -30.73
N ARG A 105 9.19 17.39 -29.58
CA ARG A 105 9.66 17.91 -28.30
C ARG A 105 10.80 17.03 -27.78
N LYS A 106 11.86 17.63 -27.22
CA LYS A 106 12.97 16.88 -26.62
C LYS A 106 12.68 16.63 -25.15
N LEU A 107 12.70 15.35 -24.74
CA LEU A 107 12.88 15.00 -23.35
C LEU A 107 14.26 15.54 -22.91
N VAL A 108 14.28 16.38 -21.87
CA VAL A 108 15.54 16.81 -21.27
C VAL A 108 16.12 15.60 -20.57
N THR A 109 17.24 15.08 -21.08
CA THR A 109 18.06 14.14 -20.33
C THR A 109 18.60 14.88 -19.12
N LEU A 110 18.11 14.51 -17.93
CA LEU A 110 18.67 15.02 -16.69
C LEU A 110 20.18 14.72 -16.68
N PRO A 111 21.02 15.65 -16.23
CA PRO A 111 22.42 15.35 -16.02
C PRO A 111 22.52 14.13 -15.11
N LYS A 112 23.38 13.17 -15.47
CA LYS A 112 23.70 12.05 -14.58
C LYS A 112 24.40 12.64 -13.35
N ILE A 113 23.62 12.90 -12.31
CA ILE A 113 24.19 13.25 -11.01
C ILE A 113 24.93 11.99 -10.54
N SER A 114 26.22 12.13 -10.26
CA SER A 114 26.97 11.10 -9.55
C SER A 114 26.37 11.01 -8.15
N VAL A 115 25.48 10.04 -7.94
CA VAL A 115 25.03 9.70 -6.59
C VAL A 115 26.25 9.11 -5.88
N HIS A 116 26.86 9.89 -4.99
CA HIS A 116 27.88 9.35 -4.11
C HIS A 116 27.22 8.32 -3.19
N LYS A 117 27.73 7.09 -3.21
CA LYS A 117 27.39 6.08 -2.21
C LYS A 117 27.90 6.59 -0.86
N LEU A 118 27.03 7.27 -0.13
CA LEU A 118 27.26 7.52 1.29
C LEU A 118 26.92 6.23 2.00
N SER A 119 27.94 5.60 2.60
CA SER A 119 27.70 4.59 3.63
C SER A 119 27.07 5.31 4.82
N VAL A 120 25.76 5.20 4.97
CA VAL A 120 25.00 5.84 6.04
C VAL A 120 24.69 4.82 7.13
N SER A 121 24.72 5.25 8.39
CA SER A 121 24.38 4.38 9.52
C SER A 121 22.85 4.20 9.62
N PRO A 122 22.37 3.08 10.20
CA PRO A 122 20.95 2.90 10.49
C PRO A 122 20.32 4.07 11.25
N GLN A 123 21.04 4.64 12.23
CA GLN A 123 20.60 5.81 12.99
C GLN A 123 20.38 7.04 12.10
N TYR A 124 21.27 7.27 11.13
CA TYR A 124 21.11 8.37 10.18
C TYR A 124 19.86 8.18 9.34
N VAL A 125 19.62 6.95 8.87
CA VAL A 125 18.44 6.63 8.06
C VAL A 125 17.15 6.90 8.84
N VAL A 126 17.02 6.37 10.06
CA VAL A 126 15.85 6.65 10.92
C VAL A 126 15.65 8.17 11.09
N SER A 127 16.73 8.90 11.38
CA SER A 127 16.66 10.36 11.56
C SER A 127 16.23 11.12 10.31
N GLU A 128 16.66 10.69 9.12
CA GLU A 128 16.26 11.29 7.84
C GLU A 128 14.80 10.98 7.51
N VAL A 129 14.36 9.75 7.75
CA VAL A 129 12.96 9.37 7.56
C VAL A 129 12.03 10.15 8.47
N LEU A 130 12.41 10.36 9.74
CA LEU A 130 11.64 11.18 10.68
C LEU A 130 11.49 12.62 10.19
N ARG A 131 12.57 13.25 9.74
CA ARG A 131 12.52 14.59 9.13
C ARG A 131 11.58 14.66 7.94
N ASN A 132 11.60 13.63 7.07
CA ASN A 132 10.69 13.56 5.94
C ASN A 132 9.23 13.46 6.42
N CYS A 133 8.93 12.58 7.36
CA CYS A 133 7.58 12.40 7.91
C CYS A 133 7.05 13.70 8.55
N GLU A 134 7.87 14.38 9.36
CA GLU A 134 7.54 15.68 9.96
C GLU A 134 7.29 16.76 8.91
N GLY A 135 8.02 16.73 7.78
CA GLY A 135 7.86 17.67 6.68
C GLY A 135 6.53 17.54 5.93
N TYR A 136 5.93 16.35 5.90
CA TYR A 136 4.62 16.11 5.28
C TYR A 136 3.44 16.26 6.26
N TYR A 137 3.71 16.41 7.56
CA TYR A 137 2.68 16.56 8.58
C TYR A 137 2.00 17.94 8.52
N ASP A 138 0.66 17.97 8.64
CA ASP A 138 -0.11 19.20 8.77
C ASP A 138 -0.24 19.62 10.25
N TRP A 139 0.62 20.55 10.66
CA TRP A 139 0.64 21.12 12.00
C TRP A 139 -0.62 21.89 12.42
N ILE A 140 -1.49 22.26 11.47
CA ILE A 140 -2.72 23.02 11.75
C ILE A 140 -3.86 22.08 12.12
N ASN A 141 -4.03 21.00 11.36
CA ASN A 141 -5.20 20.13 11.45
C ASN A 141 -4.86 18.67 11.80
N GLY A 142 -3.60 18.32 12.01
CA GLY A 142 -3.13 16.94 12.11
C GLY A 142 -3.22 16.16 10.80
N GLY A 143 -2.66 14.96 10.79
CA GLY A 143 -2.52 14.11 9.61
C GLY A 143 -1.43 14.54 8.65
N PHE A 144 -1.44 13.94 7.47
CA PHE A 144 -0.39 14.09 6.47
C PHE A 144 -0.95 14.53 5.13
N GLU A 145 -0.11 15.22 4.36
CA GLU A 145 -0.49 15.93 3.14
C GLU A 145 -1.52 17.05 3.39
N ARG A 146 -1.90 17.76 2.34
CA ARG A 146 -2.92 18.82 2.41
C ARG A 146 -4.26 18.36 1.86
N GLU A 147 -4.37 18.23 0.55
CA GLU A 147 -5.61 17.85 -0.14
C GLU A 147 -5.28 16.90 -1.30
N PRO A 148 -5.72 15.63 -1.26
CA PRO A 148 -6.40 14.98 -0.13
C PRO A 148 -5.52 14.86 1.13
N LYS A 149 -6.17 14.67 2.28
CA LYS A 149 -5.56 14.51 3.61
C LYS A 149 -5.61 13.07 4.08
N PHE A 150 -4.46 12.54 4.53
CA PHE A 150 -4.28 11.15 4.93
C PHE A 150 -3.96 10.97 6.41
N VAL A 151 -4.28 9.77 6.92
CA VAL A 151 -4.01 9.35 8.31
C VAL A 151 -2.58 8.80 8.47
N SER A 152 -2.10 8.06 7.48
CA SER A 152 -0.80 7.36 7.46
C SER A 152 -0.48 6.56 8.74
N PRO A 153 -1.24 5.46 9.02
CA PRO A 153 -1.02 4.61 10.20
C PRO A 153 0.44 4.18 10.42
N GLU A 154 1.19 3.94 9.33
CA GLU A 154 2.59 3.53 9.38
C GLU A 154 3.50 4.61 9.97
N VAL A 155 3.24 5.87 9.67
CA VAL A 155 3.97 7.01 10.22
C VAL A 155 3.59 7.22 11.68
N LEU A 156 2.30 7.10 12.01
CA LEU A 156 1.83 7.18 13.40
C LEU A 156 2.46 6.09 14.28
N ASN A 157 2.58 4.86 13.77
CA ASN A 157 3.25 3.76 14.47
C ASN A 157 4.73 4.05 14.72
N LEU A 158 5.44 4.62 13.73
CA LEU A 158 6.83 5.06 13.92
C LEU A 158 6.93 6.13 15.00
N PHE A 159 6.05 7.14 14.98
CA PHE A 159 5.99 8.20 15.98
C PHE A 159 5.71 7.67 17.39
N LEU A 160 4.78 6.72 17.54
CA LEU A 160 4.49 6.07 18.82
C LEU A 160 5.68 5.27 19.37
N LYS A 161 6.54 4.70 18.52
CA LYS A 161 7.75 4.00 18.98
C LYS A 161 8.84 4.92 19.52
N LEU A 162 8.83 6.22 19.16
CA LEU A 162 9.80 7.18 19.70
C LEU A 162 9.56 7.51 21.17
N ASN A 163 8.34 7.31 21.67
CA ASN A 163 7.97 7.49 23.08
C ASN A 163 8.35 8.87 23.65
N ASP A 164 8.21 9.93 22.84
CA ASP A 164 8.40 11.31 23.27
C ASP A 164 7.11 12.13 23.14
N PHE A 165 7.06 13.24 23.88
CA PHE A 165 5.87 14.10 23.94
C PHE A 165 5.56 14.79 22.60
N TYR A 166 6.58 15.15 21.82
CA TYR A 166 6.43 15.90 20.58
C TYR A 166 5.71 15.05 19.52
N HIS A 167 6.19 13.82 19.28
CA HIS A 167 5.56 12.90 18.33
C HIS A 167 4.23 12.35 18.84
N THR A 168 4.10 12.08 20.14
CA THR A 168 2.83 11.67 20.75
C THR A 168 1.75 12.74 20.54
N SER A 169 2.08 14.03 20.65
CA SER A 169 1.14 15.12 20.40
C SER A 169 0.66 15.14 18.94
N MET A 170 1.54 14.84 17.97
CA MET A 170 1.17 14.73 16.56
C MET A 170 0.21 13.57 16.30
N VAL A 171 0.43 12.44 16.98
CA VAL A 171 -0.43 11.25 16.90
C VAL A 171 -1.82 11.55 17.47
N VAL A 172 -1.90 12.12 18.69
CA VAL A 172 -3.17 12.51 19.33
C VAL A 172 -3.96 13.46 18.43
N ALA A 173 -3.34 14.55 17.96
CA ALA A 173 -3.99 15.52 17.10
C ALA A 173 -4.51 14.90 15.78
N THR A 174 -3.84 13.86 15.28
CA THR A 174 -4.29 13.13 14.08
C THR A 174 -5.44 12.19 14.41
N LEU A 175 -5.28 11.30 15.39
CA LEU A 175 -6.28 10.29 15.73
C LEU A 175 -7.59 10.89 16.21
N ASP A 176 -7.55 11.97 17.00
CA ASP A 176 -8.77 12.67 17.47
C ASP A 176 -9.59 13.23 16.31
N ASN A 177 -8.91 13.82 15.31
CA ASN A 177 -9.57 14.31 14.11
C ASN A 177 -10.11 13.18 13.23
N VAL A 178 -9.36 12.09 13.10
CA VAL A 178 -9.78 10.90 12.35
C VAL A 178 -11.02 10.26 12.98
N ILE A 179 -11.01 10.08 14.31
CA ILE A 179 -12.16 9.60 15.08
C ILE A 179 -13.37 10.52 14.89
N SER A 180 -13.17 11.83 15.01
CA SER A 180 -14.29 12.78 14.97
C SER A 180 -14.92 12.94 13.59
N ASN A 181 -14.14 12.76 12.51
CA ASN A 181 -14.59 13.11 11.16
C ASN A 181 -14.67 11.93 10.19
N LEU A 182 -13.84 10.89 10.35
CA LEU A 182 -13.77 9.75 9.41
C LEU A 182 -14.52 8.51 9.91
N TRP A 183 -14.90 8.46 11.18
CA TRP A 183 -15.69 7.36 11.72
C TRP A 183 -17.16 7.43 11.28
N ASP A 184 -17.67 6.33 10.72
CA ASP A 184 -19.08 6.16 10.38
C ASP A 184 -19.47 4.68 10.38
N ASP A 185 -19.33 4.00 11.53
CA ASP A 185 -19.40 2.53 11.63
C ASP A 185 -18.38 1.87 10.68
N GLY A 186 -17.10 2.04 11.01
CA GLY A 186 -15.94 1.83 10.12
C GLY A 186 -15.37 3.17 9.64
N PHE A 187 -14.06 3.23 9.47
CA PHE A 187 -13.35 4.45 9.07
C PHE A 187 -13.28 4.60 7.55
N TYR A 188 -13.59 5.80 7.08
CA TYR A 188 -13.21 6.25 5.75
C TYR A 188 -11.68 6.40 5.66
N ALA A 189 -11.11 6.04 4.51
CA ALA A 189 -9.64 5.93 4.38
C ALA A 189 -8.90 7.29 4.44
N TYR A 190 -9.54 8.37 3.97
CA TYR A 190 -8.95 9.71 3.91
C TYR A 190 -10.02 10.81 3.76
N SER A 191 -9.61 12.07 3.92
CA SER A 191 -10.46 13.25 3.67
C SER A 191 -10.06 13.95 2.36
N ILE A 192 -11.05 14.42 1.61
CA ILE A 192 -10.85 15.25 0.43
C ILE A 192 -10.33 16.63 0.84
N THR A 193 -10.85 17.20 1.95
CA THR A 193 -10.45 18.52 2.45
C THR A 193 -9.43 18.42 3.58
N SER A 194 -8.59 19.45 3.67
CA SER A 194 -7.52 19.55 4.67
C SER A 194 -8.02 19.64 6.13
N ASP A 195 -9.27 20.02 6.36
CA ASP A 195 -9.88 20.15 7.69
C ASP A 195 -10.64 18.90 8.16
N TRP A 196 -10.46 17.77 7.46
CA TRP A 196 -11.13 16.48 7.69
C TRP A 196 -12.64 16.44 7.42
N LYS A 197 -13.30 17.57 7.17
CA LYS A 197 -14.77 17.65 7.12
C LYS A 197 -15.42 16.97 5.91
N THR A 198 -14.65 16.59 4.90
CA THR A 198 -15.16 15.95 3.69
C THR A 198 -14.53 14.57 3.50
N PRO A 199 -14.99 13.53 4.20
CA PRO A 199 -14.48 12.18 4.03
C PRO A 199 -14.68 11.67 2.60
N TYR A 200 -13.68 10.98 2.06
CA TYR A 200 -13.87 10.17 0.86
C TYR A 200 -14.63 8.89 1.24
N LYS A 201 -15.84 8.71 0.69
CA LYS A 201 -16.80 7.68 1.15
C LYS A 201 -16.46 6.24 0.71
N ALA A 202 -15.23 5.82 0.96
CA ALA A 202 -14.74 4.46 0.80
C ALA A 202 -14.05 3.99 2.09
N LYS A 203 -14.50 2.85 2.61
CA LYS A 203 -13.90 2.14 3.74
C LYS A 203 -13.13 0.96 3.19
N LEU A 204 -11.82 0.94 3.40
CA LEU A 204 -10.95 -0.16 2.98
C LEU A 204 -10.66 -1.04 4.19
N TYR A 205 -10.73 -2.37 4.02
CA TYR A 205 -10.59 -3.30 5.15
C TYR A 205 -9.16 -3.37 5.66
N ASP A 206 -8.17 -3.32 4.78
CA ASP A 206 -6.76 -3.24 5.14
C ASP A 206 -6.46 -1.96 5.92
N PHE A 207 -6.90 -0.80 5.44
CA PHE A 207 -6.76 0.47 6.16
C PHE A 207 -7.38 0.42 7.56
N ASN A 208 -8.61 -0.10 7.68
CA ASN A 208 -9.27 -0.22 8.97
C ASN A 208 -8.51 -1.16 9.91
N ALA A 209 -7.96 -2.27 9.40
CA ALA A 209 -7.16 -3.21 10.18
C ALA A 209 -5.79 -2.63 10.60
N GLU A 210 -5.15 -1.83 9.76
CA GLU A 210 -3.95 -1.06 10.13
C GLU A 210 -4.26 0.01 11.17
N LEU A 211 -5.39 0.71 11.03
CA LEU A 211 -5.81 1.72 11.99
C LEU A 211 -6.19 1.10 13.34
N VAL A 212 -6.81 -0.10 13.37
CA VAL A 212 -7.00 -0.87 14.62
C VAL A 212 -5.65 -1.09 15.31
N SER A 213 -4.66 -1.56 14.56
CA SER A 213 -3.30 -1.76 15.06
C SER A 213 -2.68 -0.49 15.64
N THR A 214 -2.86 0.66 14.99
CA THR A 214 -2.37 1.96 15.47
C THR A 214 -3.13 2.48 16.68
N LEU A 215 -4.46 2.30 16.73
CA LEU A 215 -5.28 2.68 17.88
C LEU A 215 -4.92 1.87 19.12
N LEU A 216 -4.59 0.58 18.98
CA LEU A 216 -4.10 -0.25 20.08
C LEU A 216 -2.74 0.26 20.60
N GLU A 217 -1.77 0.55 19.72
CA GLU A 217 -0.50 1.16 20.15
C GLU A 217 -0.72 2.52 20.84
N ALA A 218 -1.63 3.35 20.31
CA ALA A 218 -1.97 4.63 20.89
C ALA A 218 -2.58 4.47 22.29
N TYR A 219 -3.50 3.52 22.46
CA TYR A 219 -4.07 3.16 23.76
C TYR A 219 -2.97 2.73 24.75
N GLU A 220 -2.09 1.80 24.36
CA GLU A 220 -0.99 1.31 25.21
C GLU A 220 -0.03 2.43 25.65
N LYS A 221 0.24 3.41 24.77
CA LYS A 221 1.22 4.49 25.02
C LYS A 221 0.62 5.71 25.70
N ILE A 222 -0.62 6.06 25.39
CA ILE A 222 -1.25 7.32 25.81
C ILE A 222 -2.21 7.08 26.99
N GLY A 223 -2.81 5.88 27.08
CA GLY A 223 -3.74 5.51 28.16
C GLY A 223 -5.13 6.12 28.02
N ASP A 224 -5.54 6.52 26.81
CA ASP A 224 -6.90 7.01 26.54
C ASP A 224 -7.79 5.87 26.02
N ASP A 225 -8.77 5.46 26.84
CA ASP A 225 -9.73 4.40 26.54
C ASP A 225 -10.52 4.62 25.25
N ASN A 226 -10.62 5.87 24.78
CA ASN A 226 -11.30 6.19 23.53
C ASN A 226 -10.63 5.49 22.32
N TYR A 227 -9.30 5.36 22.33
CA TYR A 227 -8.61 4.65 21.25
C TYR A 227 -8.94 3.15 21.24
N LEU A 228 -9.00 2.52 22.42
CA LEU A 228 -9.41 1.13 22.53
C LEU A 228 -10.87 0.93 22.08
N ASP A 229 -11.78 1.82 22.48
CA ASP A 229 -13.19 1.76 22.08
C ASP A 229 -13.36 1.81 20.56
N TYR A 230 -12.65 2.72 19.87
CA TYR A 230 -12.70 2.79 18.40
C TYR A 230 -11.95 1.64 17.72
N ALA A 231 -10.89 1.10 18.32
CA ALA A 231 -10.23 -0.11 17.83
C ALA A 231 -11.21 -1.30 17.86
N VAL A 232 -11.92 -1.49 18.97
CA VAL A 232 -12.95 -2.51 19.13
C VAL A 232 -14.09 -2.29 18.14
N LYS A 233 -14.63 -1.08 18.03
CA LYS A 233 -15.73 -0.79 17.08
C LYS A 233 -15.32 -1.07 15.63
N SER A 234 -14.10 -0.71 15.23
CA SER A 234 -13.59 -0.94 13.87
C SER A 234 -13.43 -2.42 13.55
N ILE A 235 -12.81 -3.20 14.45
CA ILE A 235 -12.66 -4.64 14.25
C ILE A 235 -14.03 -5.36 14.25
N GLU A 236 -14.96 -4.94 15.11
CA GLU A 236 -16.32 -5.47 15.14
C GLU A 236 -17.08 -5.16 13.85
N TRP A 237 -16.93 -3.96 13.29
CA TRP A 237 -17.50 -3.63 11.99
C TRP A 237 -16.98 -4.58 10.89
N MET A 238 -15.67 -4.84 10.83
CA MET A 238 -15.11 -5.80 9.88
C MET A 238 -15.66 -7.22 10.10
N ILE A 239 -15.72 -7.68 11.35
CA ILE A 239 -16.22 -9.01 11.73
C ILE A 239 -17.69 -9.20 11.35
N ARG A 240 -18.53 -8.18 11.57
CA ARG A 240 -19.97 -8.20 11.22
C ARG A 240 -20.20 -8.24 9.71
N ASN A 241 -19.31 -7.62 8.93
CA ASN A 241 -19.40 -7.53 7.47
C ASN A 241 -18.50 -8.54 6.74
N ARG A 242 -18.01 -9.57 7.43
CA ARG A 242 -17.25 -10.65 6.78
C ARG A 242 -18.14 -11.53 5.90
N ARG A 243 -17.55 -12.19 4.91
CA ARG A 243 -18.24 -13.11 4.01
C ARG A 243 -18.70 -14.37 4.75
N SER A 244 -19.64 -15.10 4.16
CA SER A 244 -20.13 -16.37 4.69
C SER A 244 -19.07 -17.47 4.76
N ASP A 245 -18.00 -17.36 3.98
CA ASP A 245 -16.86 -18.28 3.97
C ASP A 245 -15.70 -17.83 4.89
N GLY A 246 -15.96 -16.85 5.77
CA GLY A 246 -15.04 -16.35 6.79
C GLY A 246 -13.96 -15.39 6.27
N LEU A 247 -13.89 -15.14 4.96
CA LEU A 247 -12.98 -14.15 4.38
C LEU A 247 -13.54 -12.73 4.49
N PHE A 248 -12.65 -11.75 4.43
CA PHE A 248 -12.97 -10.33 4.49
C PHE A 248 -12.98 -9.72 3.08
N PRO A 249 -14.00 -8.88 2.77
CA PRO A 249 -14.03 -8.06 1.56
C PRO A 249 -12.83 -7.11 1.43
N ASN A 250 -12.63 -6.56 0.23
CA ASN A 250 -11.62 -5.55 -0.03
C ASN A 250 -12.05 -4.17 0.50
N ALA A 251 -13.28 -3.76 0.15
CA ALA A 251 -13.76 -2.42 0.42
C ALA A 251 -15.30 -2.33 0.50
N GLN A 252 -15.79 -1.28 1.18
CA GLN A 252 -17.17 -0.82 1.13
C GLN A 252 -17.21 0.64 0.70
N VAL A 253 -17.95 0.94 -0.37
CA VAL A 253 -18.07 2.28 -0.96
C VAL A 253 -19.52 2.66 -1.09
N ILE A 254 -19.93 3.64 -0.29
CA ILE A 254 -21.33 4.05 -0.14
C ILE A 254 -22.17 2.78 0.18
N ASP A 255 -23.01 2.32 -0.75
CA ASP A 255 -23.90 1.17 -0.59
C ASP A 255 -23.40 -0.10 -1.30
N LYS A 256 -22.18 -0.08 -1.85
CA LYS A 256 -21.59 -1.21 -2.60
C LYS A 256 -20.43 -1.82 -1.84
N VAL A 257 -20.34 -3.15 -1.87
CA VAL A 257 -19.22 -3.91 -1.30
C VAL A 257 -18.43 -4.53 -2.43
N ASP A 258 -17.12 -4.30 -2.44
CA ASP A 258 -16.17 -5.11 -3.21
C ASP A 258 -15.87 -6.39 -2.42
N SER A 259 -16.62 -7.45 -2.73
CA SER A 259 -16.55 -8.71 -2.00
C SER A 259 -15.31 -9.55 -2.32
N ARG A 260 -14.43 -9.12 -3.23
CA ARG A 260 -13.19 -9.84 -3.55
C ARG A 260 -12.32 -9.96 -2.31
N ALA A 261 -11.74 -11.14 -2.10
CA ALA A 261 -10.86 -11.38 -0.96
C ALA A 261 -9.40 -11.41 -1.42
N PHE A 262 -8.64 -10.37 -1.09
CA PHE A 262 -7.20 -10.33 -1.35
C PHE A 262 -6.40 -10.89 -0.18
N LEU A 263 -5.31 -11.60 -0.47
CA LEU A 263 -4.45 -12.25 0.53
C LEU A 263 -3.79 -11.23 1.45
N SER A 264 -3.24 -10.14 0.91
CA SER A 264 -2.68 -9.04 1.71
C SER A 264 -3.71 -8.47 2.69
N VAL A 265 -4.90 -8.08 2.21
CA VAL A 265 -5.99 -7.52 3.02
C VAL A 265 -6.38 -8.47 4.16
N ASN A 266 -6.68 -9.73 3.83
CA ASN A 266 -7.09 -10.72 4.82
C ASN A 266 -5.97 -11.03 5.84
N SER A 267 -4.70 -10.94 5.43
CA SER A 267 -3.57 -11.12 6.34
C SER A 267 -3.45 -9.97 7.34
N VAL A 268 -3.65 -8.72 6.91
CA VAL A 268 -3.64 -7.55 7.81
C VAL A 268 -4.82 -7.60 8.78
N VAL A 269 -6.01 -8.01 8.32
CA VAL A 269 -7.16 -8.24 9.20
C VAL A 269 -6.84 -9.32 10.24
N GLY A 270 -6.25 -10.45 9.81
CA GLY A 270 -5.82 -11.51 10.72
C GLY A 270 -4.80 -11.05 11.77
N GLU A 271 -3.82 -10.23 11.37
CA GLU A 271 -2.88 -9.59 12.30
C GLU A 271 -3.62 -8.71 13.32
N SER A 272 -4.53 -7.85 12.87
CA SER A 272 -5.30 -6.96 13.76
C SER A 272 -6.19 -7.72 14.75
N LEU A 273 -6.78 -8.85 14.34
CA LEU A 273 -7.55 -9.74 15.22
C LEU A 273 -6.66 -10.35 16.31
N PHE A 274 -5.48 -10.86 15.94
CA PHE A 274 -4.54 -11.39 16.94
C PHE A 274 -4.09 -10.31 17.92
N ARG A 275 -3.82 -9.09 17.44
CA ARG A 275 -3.47 -7.96 18.30
C ARG A 275 -4.60 -7.58 19.24
N MET A 276 -5.85 -7.57 18.75
CA MET A 276 -7.02 -7.31 19.59
C MET A 276 -7.17 -8.38 20.68
N TYR A 277 -6.97 -9.67 20.36
CA TYR A 277 -6.92 -10.73 21.36
C TYR A 277 -5.82 -10.47 22.41
N LYS A 278 -4.63 -10.05 21.96
CA LYS A 278 -3.51 -9.77 22.86
C LYS A 278 -3.79 -8.64 23.84
N GLU A 279 -4.54 -7.62 23.42
CA GLU A 279 -4.88 -6.47 24.26
C GLU A 279 -6.09 -6.72 25.16
N THR A 280 -7.12 -7.41 24.65
CA THR A 280 -8.41 -7.57 25.35
C THR A 280 -8.56 -8.88 26.11
N GLU A 281 -7.71 -9.87 25.82
CA GLU A 281 -7.83 -11.26 26.27
C GLU A 281 -9.14 -11.98 25.87
N ASP A 282 -9.95 -11.39 24.99
CA ASP A 282 -11.17 -12.02 24.47
C ASP A 282 -10.85 -13.07 23.41
N SER A 283 -11.09 -14.35 23.74
CA SER A 283 -10.73 -15.50 22.89
C SER A 283 -11.42 -15.48 21.53
N LYS A 284 -12.56 -14.79 21.39
CA LYS A 284 -13.26 -14.63 20.12
C LYS A 284 -12.34 -14.13 19.00
N TYR A 285 -11.48 -13.15 19.29
CA TYR A 285 -10.63 -12.58 18.24
C TYR A 285 -9.56 -13.56 17.77
N LEU A 286 -9.02 -14.37 18.69
CA LEU A 286 -8.10 -15.44 18.36
C LEU A 286 -8.80 -16.54 17.54
N GLU A 287 -10.01 -16.95 17.95
CA GLU A 287 -10.80 -17.97 17.23
C GLU A 287 -11.08 -17.54 15.79
N ILE A 288 -11.47 -16.28 15.56
CA ILE A 288 -11.69 -15.74 14.21
C ILE A 288 -10.38 -15.65 13.42
N ALA A 289 -9.27 -15.26 14.06
CA ALA A 289 -7.96 -15.23 13.39
C ALA A 289 -7.52 -16.65 12.95
N GLU A 290 -7.72 -17.66 13.79
CA GLU A 290 -7.41 -19.05 13.42
C GLU A 290 -8.34 -19.60 12.33
N GLU A 291 -9.64 -19.27 12.39
CA GLU A 291 -10.60 -19.59 11.34
C GLU A 291 -10.16 -18.97 10.00
N LEU A 292 -9.82 -17.68 10.01
CA LEU A 292 -9.34 -16.95 8.83
C LEU A 292 -8.08 -17.58 8.24
N TYR A 293 -7.09 -17.91 9.07
CA TYR A 293 -5.89 -18.61 8.62
C TYR A 293 -6.23 -19.94 7.94
N ASN A 294 -7.09 -20.76 8.56
CA ASN A 294 -7.51 -22.06 8.01
C ASN A 294 -8.25 -21.88 6.67
N ASN A 295 -9.10 -20.86 6.57
CA ASN A 295 -9.79 -20.52 5.34
C ASN A 295 -8.77 -20.14 4.24
N ILE A 296 -7.77 -19.30 4.52
CA ILE A 296 -6.73 -18.94 3.54
C ILE A 296 -5.98 -20.19 3.05
N VAL A 297 -5.45 -21.02 3.96
CA VAL A 297 -4.62 -22.19 3.57
C VAL A 297 -5.40 -23.35 2.96
N SER A 298 -6.73 -23.38 3.12
CA SER A 298 -7.59 -24.35 2.42
C SER A 298 -7.70 -24.06 0.91
N ARG A 299 -7.20 -22.91 0.46
CA ARG A 299 -7.23 -22.43 -0.92
C ARG A 299 -5.81 -22.38 -1.49
N LYS A 300 -5.70 -22.28 -2.82
CA LYS A 300 -4.41 -22.00 -3.47
C LYS A 300 -3.98 -20.57 -3.14
N LEU A 301 -2.79 -20.41 -2.56
CA LEU A 301 -2.23 -19.09 -2.26
C LEU A 301 -1.99 -18.32 -3.56
N THR A 302 -2.77 -17.25 -3.71
CA THR A 302 -2.78 -16.31 -4.83
C THR A 302 -3.12 -14.93 -4.26
N HIS A 303 -2.87 -13.86 -5.01
CA HIS A 303 -3.20 -12.51 -4.58
C HIS A 303 -4.71 -12.34 -4.36
N ASN A 304 -5.52 -12.66 -5.37
CA ASN A 304 -6.97 -12.75 -5.25
C ASN A 304 -7.39 -14.19 -4.90
N LEU A 305 -7.83 -14.42 -3.67
CA LEU A 305 -8.17 -15.74 -3.13
C LEU A 305 -9.40 -16.39 -3.81
N ASP A 306 -10.18 -15.60 -4.55
CA ASP A 306 -11.31 -16.10 -5.35
C ASP A 306 -10.87 -16.58 -6.74
N ASN A 307 -9.63 -16.30 -7.16
CA ASN A 307 -9.12 -16.61 -8.49
C ASN A 307 -7.81 -17.42 -8.44
N PRO A 308 -7.83 -18.74 -8.72
CA PRO A 308 -6.65 -19.59 -8.65
C PRO A 308 -5.58 -19.26 -9.71
N ASP A 309 -5.90 -18.46 -10.73
CA ASP A 309 -4.97 -18.00 -11.76
C ASP A 309 -4.41 -16.59 -11.47
N SER A 310 -4.88 -15.94 -10.40
CA SER A 310 -4.31 -14.66 -9.95
C SER A 310 -2.82 -14.82 -9.66
N PRO A 311 -1.98 -13.84 -10.04
CA PRO A 311 -0.58 -13.84 -9.64
C PRO A 311 -0.48 -13.76 -8.11
N LEU A 312 0.73 -14.01 -7.60
CA LEU A 312 1.07 -13.78 -6.20
C LEU A 312 2.19 -12.73 -6.18
N PHE A 313 2.11 -11.79 -5.24
CA PHE A 313 3.09 -10.72 -5.08
C PHE A 313 3.89 -10.89 -3.79
N LEU A 314 5.06 -10.25 -3.70
CA LEU A 314 5.87 -10.27 -2.50
C LEU A 314 5.10 -9.74 -1.28
N ILE A 315 4.32 -8.66 -1.45
CA ILE A 315 3.52 -8.09 -0.36
C ILE A 315 2.51 -9.09 0.21
N ASP A 316 1.90 -9.94 -0.62
CA ASP A 316 0.98 -10.98 -0.15
C ASP A 316 1.70 -11.99 0.74
N ILE A 317 2.87 -12.46 0.28
CA ILE A 317 3.70 -13.43 1.00
C ILE A 317 4.19 -12.82 2.31
N ALA A 318 4.66 -11.57 2.27
CA ALA A 318 5.18 -10.85 3.43
C ALA A 318 4.10 -10.66 4.51
N ARG A 319 2.91 -10.17 4.11
CA ARG A 319 1.79 -9.98 5.04
C ARG A 319 1.27 -11.31 5.58
N PHE A 320 1.13 -12.33 4.73
CA PHE A 320 0.65 -13.63 5.17
C PHE A 320 1.65 -14.33 6.10
N LEU A 321 2.95 -14.24 5.83
CA LEU A 321 4.00 -14.77 6.70
C LEU A 321 4.03 -14.03 8.04
N LYS A 322 3.85 -12.71 8.03
CA LYS A 322 3.76 -11.91 9.26
C LYS A 322 2.55 -12.36 10.09
N PHE A 323 1.37 -12.47 9.48
CA PHE A 323 0.18 -12.95 10.16
C PHE A 323 0.36 -14.37 10.73
N SER A 324 0.83 -15.32 9.91
CA SER A 324 1.02 -16.71 10.34
C SER A 324 2.05 -16.87 11.46
N SER A 325 3.03 -15.96 11.53
CA SER A 325 4.04 -15.95 12.60
C SER A 325 3.45 -15.72 13.98
N TYR A 326 2.42 -14.88 14.11
CA TYR A 326 1.71 -14.65 15.38
C TYR A 326 0.98 -15.90 15.86
N LEU A 327 0.43 -16.68 14.93
CA LEU A 327 -0.28 -17.92 15.22
C LEU A 327 0.64 -19.14 15.37
N LYS A 328 1.97 -18.96 15.28
CA LYS A 328 2.99 -20.03 15.38
C LYS A 328 2.74 -21.22 14.44
N LYS A 329 2.22 -20.97 13.24
CA LYS A 329 1.89 -22.01 12.24
C LYS A 329 3.13 -22.44 11.44
N ASN A 330 3.02 -23.57 10.73
CA ASN A 330 4.10 -24.08 9.88
C ASN A 330 4.21 -23.27 8.59
N ASN A 331 5.38 -22.65 8.36
CA ASN A 331 5.62 -21.76 7.23
C ASN A 331 6.46 -22.38 6.11
N LYS A 332 6.72 -23.70 6.14
CA LYS A 332 7.62 -24.37 5.17
C LYS A 332 7.22 -24.14 3.71
N GLU A 333 5.93 -24.21 3.39
CA GLU A 333 5.43 -23.97 2.04
C GLU A 333 5.61 -22.51 1.62
N ILE A 334 5.35 -21.56 2.53
CA ILE A 334 5.53 -20.13 2.30
C ILE A 334 7.00 -19.82 1.98
N PHE A 335 7.96 -20.40 2.72
CA PHE A 335 9.39 -20.24 2.43
C PHE A 335 9.79 -20.80 1.07
N ASN A 336 9.23 -21.94 0.67
CA ASN A 336 9.48 -22.51 -0.65
C ASN A 336 8.98 -21.57 -1.77
N ILE A 337 7.80 -20.97 -1.60
CA ILE A 337 7.27 -19.97 -2.54
C ILE A 337 8.18 -18.73 -2.56
N LEU A 338 8.54 -18.22 -1.39
CA LEU A 338 9.35 -17.00 -1.21
C LEU A 338 10.72 -17.09 -1.90
N SER A 339 11.33 -18.28 -1.96
CA SER A 339 12.61 -18.49 -2.65
C SER A 339 12.62 -18.05 -4.12
N ASN A 340 11.46 -18.06 -4.79
CA ASN A 340 11.32 -17.61 -6.19
C ASN A 340 11.41 -16.09 -6.37
N TYR A 341 11.42 -15.34 -5.27
CA TYR A 341 11.47 -13.88 -5.22
C TYR A 341 12.85 -13.37 -4.78
N GLU A 342 13.77 -14.24 -4.36
CA GLU A 342 15.11 -13.83 -3.91
C GLU A 342 15.87 -13.02 -4.96
N SER A 343 16.51 -11.94 -4.53
CA SER A 343 17.50 -11.22 -5.34
C SER A 343 18.92 -11.59 -4.94
N ASN A 344 19.88 -11.25 -5.80
CA ASN A 344 21.31 -11.39 -5.50
C ASN A 344 21.85 -10.31 -4.55
N LYS A 345 21.02 -9.38 -4.07
CA LYS A 345 21.43 -8.24 -3.23
C LYS A 345 20.95 -8.34 -1.78
N GLY A 346 20.14 -9.32 -1.42
CA GLY A 346 19.62 -9.49 -0.05
C GLY A 346 18.11 -9.28 0.07
N ALA A 347 17.59 -8.20 -0.52
CA ALA A 347 16.15 -7.98 -0.67
C ALA A 347 15.49 -8.95 -1.66
N TYR A 348 14.16 -8.94 -1.69
CA TYR A 348 13.32 -9.78 -2.53
C TYR A 348 12.61 -8.93 -3.59
N TYR A 349 12.46 -9.48 -4.79
CA TYR A 349 11.69 -8.90 -5.88
C TYR A 349 10.20 -8.94 -5.58
N ASP A 350 9.45 -7.98 -6.12
CA ASP A 350 8.00 -7.86 -6.00
C ASP A 350 7.23 -8.99 -6.71
N VAL A 351 7.78 -9.52 -7.80
CA VAL A 351 7.20 -10.62 -8.60
C VAL A 351 8.25 -11.67 -8.98
N THR A 352 7.79 -12.88 -9.30
CA THR A 352 8.67 -13.94 -9.84
C THR A 352 9.23 -13.58 -11.22
N LEU A 353 10.36 -14.19 -11.60
CA LEU A 353 10.93 -14.03 -12.96
C LEU A 353 9.96 -14.49 -14.05
N LYS A 354 9.22 -15.58 -13.78
CA LYS A 354 8.23 -16.13 -14.72
C LYS A 354 7.12 -15.11 -14.99
N HIS A 355 6.48 -14.59 -13.94
CA HIS A 355 5.43 -13.58 -14.06
C HIS A 355 5.92 -12.34 -14.79
N ALA A 356 7.09 -11.81 -14.38
CA ALA A 356 7.70 -10.64 -15.02
C ALA A 356 7.94 -10.85 -16.52
N SER A 357 8.38 -12.04 -16.92
CA SER A 357 8.63 -12.37 -18.33
C SER A 357 7.33 -12.51 -19.13
N GLU A 358 6.30 -13.12 -18.54
CA GLU A 358 4.99 -13.32 -19.17
C GLU A 358 4.22 -12.00 -19.33
N GLU A 359 4.28 -11.12 -18.33
CA GLU A 359 3.66 -9.80 -18.34
C GLU A 359 4.52 -8.72 -19.02
N ARG A 360 5.77 -9.03 -19.35
CA ARG A 360 6.76 -8.10 -19.94
C ARG A 360 6.98 -6.85 -19.11
N ILE A 361 7.18 -7.07 -17.82
CA ILE A 361 7.42 -6.02 -16.84
C ILE A 361 8.78 -6.25 -16.15
N GLY A 362 9.35 -5.21 -15.54
CA GLY A 362 10.55 -5.32 -14.72
C GLY A 362 10.36 -6.16 -13.44
N ARG A 363 11.37 -6.18 -12.58
CA ARG A 363 11.27 -6.66 -11.19
C ARG A 363 11.98 -5.67 -10.28
N TYR A 364 11.39 -5.38 -9.13
CA TYR A 364 11.86 -4.34 -8.23
C TYR A 364 11.89 -4.87 -6.79
N THR A 365 12.86 -4.42 -6.02
CA THR A 365 12.95 -4.71 -4.58
C THR A 365 12.34 -3.54 -3.82
N PHE A 366 11.01 -3.48 -3.76
CA PHE A 366 10.30 -2.37 -3.13
C PHE A 366 10.58 -2.30 -1.63
N LEU A 367 10.78 -1.08 -1.12
CA LEU A 367 11.13 -0.83 0.28
C LEU A 367 10.06 -1.33 1.24
N TYR A 368 8.79 -1.05 0.96
CA TYR A 368 7.67 -1.39 1.82
C TYR A 368 7.50 -2.90 1.99
N ASP A 369 7.32 -3.65 0.89
CA ASP A 369 7.15 -5.11 0.89
C ASP A 369 8.28 -5.82 1.64
N ASN A 370 9.52 -5.39 1.39
CA ASN A 370 10.69 -5.95 2.05
C ASN A 370 10.76 -5.59 3.54
N SER A 371 10.28 -4.41 3.93
CA SER A 371 10.21 -4.01 5.34
C SER A 371 9.17 -4.83 6.10
N ILE A 372 8.02 -5.13 5.49
CA ILE A 372 7.02 -6.04 6.05
C ILE A 372 7.56 -7.47 6.14
N LEU A 373 8.29 -7.94 5.12
CA LEU A 373 8.94 -9.26 5.17
C LEU A 373 9.98 -9.34 6.29
N ALA A 374 10.77 -8.28 6.47
CA ALA A 374 11.73 -8.20 7.57
C ALA A 374 11.02 -8.24 8.94
N GLN A 375 9.87 -7.56 9.11
CA GLN A 375 9.04 -7.70 10.32
C GLN A 375 8.57 -9.14 10.55
N ALA A 376 8.14 -9.84 9.50
CA ALA A 376 7.77 -11.25 9.59
C ALA A 376 8.96 -12.13 10.05
N PHE A 377 10.16 -11.88 9.52
CA PHE A 377 11.37 -12.57 9.96
C PHE A 377 11.74 -12.26 11.41
N ILE A 378 11.55 -11.02 11.88
CA ILE A 378 11.76 -10.67 13.29
C ILE A 378 10.83 -11.49 14.19
N ASN A 379 9.54 -11.55 13.87
CA ASN A 379 8.56 -12.34 14.63
C ASN A 379 8.92 -13.84 14.69
N LEU A 380 9.57 -14.36 13.65
CA LEU A 380 10.03 -15.75 13.57
C LEU A 380 11.41 -15.97 14.23
N GLY A 381 12.03 -14.94 14.81
CA GLY A 381 13.38 -15.00 15.40
C GLY A 381 14.51 -15.04 14.37
N MET A 382 14.22 -14.80 13.09
CA MET A 382 15.17 -14.82 11.97
C MET A 382 15.85 -13.45 11.78
N ILE A 383 16.44 -12.92 12.85
CA ILE A 383 16.99 -11.55 12.90
C ILE A 383 18.06 -11.31 11.83
N ASN A 384 18.89 -12.31 11.50
CA ASN A 384 19.93 -12.18 10.49
C ASN A 384 19.35 -12.00 9.07
N GLU A 385 18.25 -12.68 8.75
CA GLU A 385 17.59 -12.50 7.44
C GLU A 385 16.89 -11.14 7.36
N ALA A 386 16.29 -10.68 8.46
CA ALA A 386 15.76 -9.31 8.54
C ALA A 386 16.85 -8.26 8.31
N LYS A 387 18.01 -8.38 8.99
CA LYS A 387 19.17 -7.48 8.78
C LYS A 387 19.66 -7.48 7.34
N LYS A 388 19.79 -8.65 6.72
CA LYS A 388 20.22 -8.80 5.32
C LYS A 388 19.29 -8.04 4.36
N ILE A 389 17.98 -8.10 4.56
CA ILE A 389 17.03 -7.30 3.78
C ILE A 389 17.28 -5.81 4.03
N LEU A 390 17.27 -5.38 5.29
CA LEU A 390 17.33 -3.98 5.66
C LEU A 390 18.62 -3.30 5.17
N ASP A 391 19.76 -3.94 5.37
CA ASP A 391 21.08 -3.43 4.96
C ASP A 391 21.20 -3.30 3.45
N SER A 392 20.54 -4.18 2.69
CA SER A 392 20.55 -4.11 1.22
C SER A 392 19.80 -2.90 0.65
N LEU A 393 18.93 -2.27 1.45
CA LEU A 393 18.07 -1.15 1.06
C LEU A 393 18.55 0.20 1.65
N ILE A 394 19.56 0.20 2.52
CA ILE A 394 20.10 1.40 3.18
C ILE A 394 20.53 2.48 2.18
N GLU A 395 21.06 2.10 1.02
CA GLU A 395 21.55 3.08 0.03
C GLU A 395 20.44 3.63 -0.89
N SER A 396 19.24 3.06 -0.86
CA SER A 396 18.16 3.37 -1.81
C SER A 396 16.87 3.87 -1.16
N PHE A 397 16.78 3.93 0.17
CA PHE A 397 15.57 4.31 0.89
C PHE A 397 15.02 5.70 0.49
N THR A 398 15.89 6.64 0.14
CA THR A 398 15.50 8.02 -0.23
C THR A 398 14.70 8.12 -1.53
N ILE A 399 14.66 7.06 -2.34
CA ILE A 399 13.90 7.00 -3.60
C ILE A 399 12.40 6.83 -3.33
N TYR A 400 12.04 6.32 -2.15
CA TYR A 400 10.67 5.96 -1.80
C TYR A 400 9.95 7.09 -1.08
N THR A 401 8.62 7.03 -1.06
CA THR A 401 7.76 7.99 -0.34
C THR A 401 7.95 7.90 1.18
N TYR A 402 7.67 8.98 1.90
CA TYR A 402 7.88 9.07 3.35
C TYR A 402 7.14 7.98 4.14
N PHE A 403 5.92 7.62 3.74
CA PHE A 403 5.14 6.56 4.41
C PHE A 403 5.77 5.17 4.22
N ASN A 404 6.31 4.87 3.03
CA ASN A 404 7.06 3.64 2.79
C ASN A 404 8.38 3.63 3.56
N GLN A 405 9.04 4.78 3.65
CA GLN A 405 10.22 4.97 4.47
C GLN A 405 9.92 4.77 5.96
N ALA A 406 8.73 5.16 6.45
CA ALA A 406 8.37 5.05 7.85
C ALA A 406 8.32 3.59 8.34
N VAL A 407 7.72 2.68 7.56
CA VAL A 407 7.75 1.24 7.86
C VAL A 407 9.18 0.73 7.90
N TYR A 408 10.01 1.15 6.94
CA TYR A 408 11.41 0.76 6.91
C TYR A 408 12.19 1.25 8.13
N ALA A 409 12.04 2.53 8.51
CA ALA A 409 12.69 3.10 9.67
C ALA A 409 12.22 2.46 10.98
N LEU A 410 10.92 2.13 11.08
CA LEU A 410 10.37 1.37 12.20
C LEU A 410 11.08 0.02 12.33
N THR A 411 11.09 -0.79 11.26
CA THR A 411 11.74 -2.11 11.29
C THR A 411 13.25 -2.01 11.52
N LEU A 412 13.91 -1.01 10.91
CA LEU A 412 15.33 -0.76 11.09
C LEU A 412 15.66 -0.39 12.55
N GLY A 413 14.86 0.47 13.16
CA GLY A 413 15.02 0.86 14.56
C GLY A 413 14.83 -0.29 15.53
N GLU A 414 13.85 -1.17 15.29
CA GLU A 414 13.64 -2.37 16.10
C GLU A 414 14.84 -3.33 16.02
N VAL A 415 15.32 -3.63 14.82
CA VAL A 415 16.42 -4.58 14.59
C VAL A 415 17.75 -4.09 15.12
N TYR A 416 17.98 -2.78 15.09
CA TYR A 416 19.23 -2.16 15.53
C TYR A 416 19.15 -1.56 16.94
N GLY A 417 18.00 -1.66 17.63
CA GLY A 417 17.83 -1.16 18.99
C GLY A 417 17.96 0.36 19.09
N LEU A 418 17.33 1.09 18.16
CA LEU A 418 17.46 2.55 18.01
C LEU A 418 16.33 3.33 18.71
N PHE A 419 15.31 2.63 19.21
CA PHE A 419 14.21 3.21 19.97
C PHE A 419 14.46 3.09 21.47
N PRO A 420 13.89 3.99 22.29
CA PRO A 420 13.95 3.86 23.74
C PRO A 420 13.29 2.55 24.20
N HIS A 421 13.81 2.00 25.30
CA HIS A 421 13.31 0.77 25.93
C HIS A 421 11.99 0.96 26.67
#